data_AF-A0A5S5CN85-F1
#
_entry.id   AF-A0A5S5CN85-F1
#
_cell.length_a   1.000
_cell.length_b   1.000
_cell.length_c   1.000
_cell.angle_alpha   90.00
_cell.angle_beta   90.00
_cell.angle_gamma   90.00
#
_symmetry.space_group_name_H-M   'P 1'
#
loop_
_entity.id
_entity.type
_entity.pdbx_description
1 polymer ?
#
loop_
_entity_poly.entity_id
_entity_poly.type
_entity_poly.pdbx_seq_one_letter_code
_entity_poly.pdbx_strand_id
1 'polypeptide(L)' 'MSTTTEERTTWVCDNCHAHEPAARKRCRDCGTSRY' A
#
# COMPACT_ATOMS: atom_id res chain seq x y z
N MET A 1 -16.90 15.43 4.53
CA MET A 1 -16.36 14.05 4.67
C MET A 1 -14.88 14.12 4.35
N SER A 2 -14.08 14.30 5.40
CA SER A 2 -12.64 14.52 5.36
C SER A 2 -11.90 13.23 5.03
N THR A 3 -10.95 13.26 4.09
CA THR A 3 -9.67 12.48 4.08
C THR A 3 -8.88 12.64 2.77
N THR A 4 -8.79 13.85 2.21
CA THR A 4 -7.93 14.12 1.03
C THR A 4 -6.48 14.31 1.45
N THR A 5 -5.83 13.29 2.00
CA THR A 5 -4.36 13.24 2.20
C THR A 5 -3.83 11.80 2.14
N GLU A 6 -4.70 10.79 2.30
CA GLU A 6 -4.31 9.38 2.37
C GLU A 6 -4.01 8.73 1.00
N GLU A 7 -4.58 9.23 -0.10
CA GLU A 7 -4.44 8.60 -1.42
C GLU A 7 -3.03 8.76 -2.03
N ARG A 8 -2.21 9.69 -1.56
CA ARG A 8 -0.83 9.87 -2.07
C ARG A 8 0.20 8.99 -1.38
N THR A 9 -0.18 8.30 -0.32
CA THR A 9 0.77 7.57 0.54
C THR A 9 0.45 6.09 0.63
N THR A 10 -0.31 5.52 -0.32
CA THR A 10 -0.53 4.08 -0.44
C THR A 10 -0.12 3.55 -1.82
N TRP A 11 0.31 2.29 -1.90
CA TRP A 11 0.57 1.54 -3.12
C TRP A 11 -0.25 0.25 -3.10
N VAL A 12 -0.63 -0.21 -4.29
CA VAL A 12 -1.35 -1.47 -4.45
C VAL A 12 -0.33 -2.57 -4.70
N CYS A 13 -0.43 -3.67 -3.97
CA CYS A 13 0.44 -4.81 -4.13
C CYS A 13 0.07 -5.64 -5.38
N ASP A 14 0.99 -5.88 -6.30
CA ASP A 14 0.70 -6.63 -7.54
C ASP A 14 0.38 -8.13 -7.32
N ASN A 15 0.69 -8.69 -6.15
CA ASN A 15 0.45 -10.11 -5.87
C ASN A 15 -0.96 -10.38 -5.31
N CYS A 16 -1.40 -9.56 -4.35
CA CYS A 16 -2.67 -9.75 -3.63
C CYS A 16 -3.65 -8.58 -3.79
N HIS A 17 -3.24 -7.53 -4.51
CA HIS A 17 -3.98 -6.28 -4.72
C HIS A 17 -4.39 -5.58 -3.41
N ALA A 18 -3.65 -5.83 -2.32
CA ALA A 18 -3.84 -5.12 -1.06
C ALA A 18 -3.33 -3.68 -1.16
N HIS A 19 -4.05 -2.76 -0.49
CA HIS A 19 -3.63 -1.36 -0.35
C HIS A 19 -2.67 -1.24 0.83
N GLU A 20 -1.43 -0.85 0.55
CA GLU A 20 -0.39 -0.75 1.55
C GLU A 20 0.14 0.67 1.65
N PRO A 21 0.53 1.15 2.84
CA PRO A 21 1.14 2.46 2.96
C PRO A 21 2.49 2.46 2.23
N ALA A 22 2.75 3.50 1.44
CA ALA A 22 3.99 3.82 0.75
C ALA A 22 5.19 3.97 1.69
N ALA A 23 4.94 4.17 3.00
CA ALA A 23 5.97 4.07 4.03
C ALA A 23 6.52 2.63 4.18
N ARG A 24 5.72 1.61 3.86
CA ARG A 24 6.12 0.20 3.90
C ARG A 24 6.62 -0.27 2.54
N LYS A 25 7.77 -0.93 2.55
CA LYS A 25 8.40 -1.56 1.36
C LYS A 25 7.90 -2.98 1.08
N ARG A 26 7.15 -3.56 2.01
CA ARG A 26 6.60 -4.91 1.94
C ARG A 26 5.12 -4.89 2.25
N CYS A 27 4.36 -5.71 1.54
CA CYS A 27 2.96 -5.95 1.83
C CYS A 27 2.81 -6.66 3.17
N ARG A 28 1.86 -6.21 3.99
CA ARG A 28 1.51 -6.80 5.28
C ARG A 28 0.79 -8.13 5.11
N ASP A 29 -0.06 -8.25 4.08
CA ASP A 29 -0.90 -9.44 3.89
C ASP A 29 -0.13 -10.61 3.28
N CYS A 30 0.60 -10.39 2.17
CA CYS A 30 1.30 -11.45 1.46
C CYS A 30 2.84 -11.42 1.60
N GLY A 31 3.41 -10.36 2.18
CA GLY A 31 4.87 -10.22 2.31
C GLY A 31 5.60 -9.78 1.04
N THR A 32 4.90 -9.62 -0.09
CA THR A 32 5.50 -9.19 -1.36
C THR A 32 6.19 -7.83 -1.21
N SER A 33 7.42 -7.76 -1.70
CA SER A 33 8.19 -6.50 -1.71
C SER A 33 7.78 -5.66 -2.92
N ARG A 34 7.81 -4.33 -2.78
CA ARG A 34 7.52 -3.40 -3.89
C ARG A 34 8.70 -3.27 -4.88
N TYR A 35 9.61 -4.24 -4.93
CA TYR A 35 10.82 -4.26 -5.77
C TYR A 35 10.77 -5.45 -6.71
#